data_AF-A0A821VWX7-F1
#
_entry.id   AF-A0A821VWX7-F1
#
_cell.length_a   1.000
_cell.length_b   1.000
_cell.length_c   1.000
_cell.angle_alpha   90.00
_cell.angle_beta   90.00
_cell.angle_gamma   90.00
#
_symmetry.space_group_name_H-M   'P 1'
#
loop_
_entity.id
_entity.type
_entity.pdbx_description
1 polymer ?
#
loop_
_entity_poly.entity_id
_entity_poly.type
_entity_poly.pdbx_seq_one_letter_code
_entity_poly.pdbx_strand_id
1 'polypeptide(L)' 'AGHEITGVVERVGSNVKRFRIGDRVGVGFIVDSCLSCKNCENNLEQHCPDV' A
#
# COMPACT_ATOMS: atom_id res chain seq x y z
N ALA A 1 4.09 11.92 11.56
CA ALA A 1 5.47 11.42 11.53
C ALA A 1 5.42 9.89 11.53
N GLY A 2 6.28 9.26 10.72
CA GLY A 2 6.28 7.82 10.46
C GLY A 2 5.89 7.52 9.01
N HIS A 3 6.88 7.19 8.18
CA HIS A 3 6.71 6.72 6.80
C HIS A 3 7.72 5.63 6.44
N GLU A 4 8.38 5.06 7.46
CA GLU A 4 9.28 3.91 7.38
C GLU A 4 8.84 2.94 8.48
N ILE A 5 7.82 2.13 8.19
CA ILE A 5 7.16 1.29 9.19
C ILE A 5 7.45 -0.17 8.86
N THR A 6 7.70 -0.96 9.90
CA THR A 6 7.73 -2.42 9.82
C THR A 6 6.82 -3.00 10.89
N GLY A 7 6.26 -4.17 10.63
CA GLY A 7 5.35 -4.82 11.58
C GLY A 7 4.96 -6.23 11.18
N VAL A 8 4.01 -6.78 11.92
CA VAL A 8 3.40 -8.10 11.66
C VAL A 8 1.90 -7.91 11.45
N VAL A 9 1.34 -8.59 10.45
CA VAL A 9 -0.09 -8.50 10.13
C VAL A 9 -0.91 -9.17 11.23
N GLU A 10 -1.70 -8.39 11.96
CA GLU A 10 -2.61 -8.88 12.99
C GLU A 10 -3.95 -9.35 12.40
N ARG A 11 -4.47 -8.65 11.38
CA ARG A 11 -5.76 -8.93 10.74
C ARG A 11 -5.75 -8.56 9.26
N VAL A 12 -6.60 -9.22 8.47
CA VAL A 12 -6.83 -8.90 7.06
C VAL A 12 -8.33 -8.79 6.76
N GLY A 13 -8.69 -7.97 5.77
CA GLY A 13 -10.05 -7.93 5.23
C GLY A 13 -10.40 -9.20 4.44
N SER A 14 -11.68 -9.50 4.28
CA SER A 14 -12.17 -10.74 3.65
C SER A 14 -11.70 -10.94 2.20
N ASN A 15 -11.41 -9.85 1.48
CA ASN A 15 -10.99 -9.89 0.06
C ASN A 15 -9.47 -9.78 -0.14
N VAL A 16 -8.68 -9.68 0.94
CA VAL A 16 -7.22 -9.58 0.84
C VAL A 16 -6.64 -10.93 0.38
N LYS A 17 -5.84 -10.91 -0.68
CA LYS A 17 -5.21 -12.12 -1.25
C LYS A 17 -3.68 -12.15 -1.13
N ARG A 18 -3.05 -10.99 -0.90
CA ARG A 18 -1.59 -10.81 -0.96
C ARG A 18 -0.88 -10.98 0.38
N PHE A 19 -1.61 -10.91 1.50
CA PHE A 19 -1.07 -11.01 2.86
C PHE A 19 -1.95 -11.89 3.73
N ARG A 20 -1.37 -12.42 4.80
CA ARG A 20 -2.01 -13.28 5.79
C ARG A 20 -1.62 -12.85 7.20
N ILE A 21 -2.42 -13.24 8.19
CA ILE A 21 -2.08 -13.00 9.61
C ILE A 21 -0.74 -13.67 9.93
N GLY A 22 0.14 -12.93 10.60
CA GLY A 22 1.50 -13.36 10.95
C GLY A 22 2.60 -12.96 9.96
N ASP A 23 2.24 -12.46 8.76
CA ASP A 23 3.24 -12.00 7.78
C ASP A 23 4.00 -10.77 8.30
N ARG A 24 5.31 -10.72 8.06
CA ARG A 24 6.12 -9.51 8.28
C ARG A 24 5.95 -8.57 7.09
N VAL A 25 5.62 -7.31 7.35
CA VAL A 25 5.33 -6.31 6.31
C VAL A 25 6.04 -4.99 6.59
N GLY A 26 6.24 -4.23 5.52
CA GLY A 26 6.70 -2.85 5.57
C GLY A 26 5.69 -1.91 4.93
N VAL A 27 5.59 -0.69 5.45
CA VAL A 27 4.81 0.40 4.85
C VAL A 27 5.73 1.60 4.67
N GLY A 28 5.83 2.06 3.43
CA GLY A 28 6.61 3.23 3.05
C GLY A 28 5.80 4.53 3.16
N PHE A 29 6.19 5.51 2.36
CA PHE A 29 5.55 6.83 2.35
C PHE A 29 4.16 6.84 1.68
N ILE A 30 3.99 6.10 0.59
CA ILE A 30 2.73 6.03 -0.15
C ILE A 30 1.91 4.85 0.36
N VAL A 31 0.65 5.11 0.69
CA VAL A 31 -0.29 4.09 1.20
C VAL A 31 -1.51 3.89 0.29
N ASP A 32 -1.78 4.82 -0.62
CA ASP A 32 -2.88 4.73 -1.58
C ASP A 32 -2.65 5.66 -2.80
N SER A 33 -3.43 5.47 -3.86
CA SER A 33 -3.51 6.35 -5.04
C SER A 33 -4.82 6.08 -5.81
N CYS A 34 -5.18 6.90 -6.81
CA CYS A 34 -6.44 6.69 -7.55
C CYS A 34 -6.49 5.43 -8.45
N LEU A 35 -5.38 4.71 -8.62
CA LEU A 35 -5.21 3.46 -9.40
C LEU A 35 -5.64 3.52 -10.90
N SER A 36 -5.95 4.69 -11.44
CA SER A 36 -6.56 4.82 -12.78
C SER A 36 -5.97 5.95 -13.66
N CYS A 37 -5.15 6.84 -13.09
CA CYS A 37 -4.49 7.86 -13.89
C CYS A 37 -3.27 7.30 -14.63
N LYS A 38 -2.77 8.05 -15.63
CA LYS A 38 -1.58 7.69 -16.41
C LYS A 38 -0.36 7.36 -15.54
N ASN A 39 -0.17 8.04 -14.41
CA ASN A 39 0.97 7.77 -13.54
C ASN A 39 0.81 6.43 -12.82
N CYS A 40 -0.38 6.11 -12.29
CA CYS A 40 -0.66 4.82 -11.67
C CYS A 40 -0.49 3.65 -12.66
N GLU A 41 -0.99 3.79 -13.90
CA GLU A 41 -0.84 2.76 -14.94
C GLU A 41 0.64 2.49 -15.31
N ASN A 42 1.51 3.48 -15.10
CA ASN A 42 2.94 3.37 -15.37
C ASN A 42 3.77 3.00 -14.11
N ASN A 43 3.14 2.58 -13.01
CA ASN A 43 3.79 2.31 -11.72
C ASN A 43 4.57 3.53 -11.17
N LEU A 44 3.98 4.72 -11.36
CA LEU A 44 4.46 6.00 -10.86
C LEU A 44 3.45 6.62 -9.90
N GLU A 45 2.81 5.81 -9.06
CA GLU A 45 1.77 6.21 -8.12
C GLU A 45 2.18 7.36 -7.17
N GLN A 46 3.47 7.56 -6.91
CA GLN A 46 3.98 8.73 -6.17
C GLN A 46 3.75 10.07 -6.87
N HIS A 47 3.41 10.04 -8.16
CA HIS A 47 3.04 11.21 -8.98
C HIS A 47 1.53 11.25 -9.26
N CYS A 48 0.73 10.43 -8.59
CA CYS A 48 -0.72 10.47 -8.73
C CYS A 48 -1.25 11.85 -8.27
N PRO A 49 -2.13 12.51 -9.05
CA PRO A 49 -2.70 13.79 -8.65
C PRO A 49 -3.79 13.65 -7.57
N ASP A 50 -4.34 12.45 -7.39
CA ASP A 50 -5.52 12.18 -6.55
C ASP A 50 -5.28 10.98 -5.63
N VAL A 51 -5.82 11.05 -4.42
CA VAL A 51 -5.87 9.96 -3.44
C VAL A 51 -7.32 9.66 -3.08
#